data_AF-A0A969HCV1-F1
#
_entry.id   AF-A0A969HCV1-F1
#
_cell.length_a   1.000
_cell.length_b   1.000
_cell.length_c   1.000
_cell.angle_alpha   90.00
_cell.angle_beta   90.00
_cell.angle_gamma   90.00
#
_symmetry.space_group_name_H-M   'P 1'
#
loop_
_entity.id
_entity.type
_entity.pdbx_description
1 polymer ?
#
loop_
_entity_poly.entity_id
_entity_poly.type
_entity_poly.pdbx_seq_one_letter_code
_entity_poly.pdbx_strand_id
1 'polypeptide(L)'
;MMDELNQHYLGQLQQQFGDAVEISEDFQREWICIPHIFHTPFYCYAYSFGQLLALSLYQQYKEQGRSFAPKLLKILSYGGAASPHHILSEAGINIADPDFWRSGFKVIEGMIDELS
;
A
#
# COMPACT_ATOMS: atom_id res chain seq x y z
N MET A 1 24.07 16.92 8.52
CA MET A 1 22.58 16.97 8.51
C MET A 1 22.02 16.83 7.10
N MET A 2 22.20 17.78 6.17
CA MET A 2 21.64 17.63 4.82
C MET A 2 22.28 16.50 4.01
N ASP A 3 23.61 16.36 4.05
CA ASP A 3 24.32 15.27 3.35
C ASP A 3 23.97 13.89 3.91
N GLU A 4 23.77 13.81 5.23
CA GLU A 4 23.35 12.60 5.92
C GLU A 4 21.93 12.17 5.50
N LEU A 5 20.98 13.12 5.43
CA LEU A 5 19.62 12.85 4.93
C LEU A 5 19.62 12.41 3.46
N ASN A 6 20.44 13.05 2.62
CA ASN A 6 20.60 12.67 1.22
C ASN A 6 21.13 11.24 1.08
N GLN A 7 22.15 10.89 1.87
CA GLN A 7 22.73 9.55 1.87
C GLN A 7 21.73 8.50 2.36
N HIS A 8 20.97 8.81 3.42
CA HIS A 8 19.91 7.90 3.89
C HIS A 8 18.83 7.68 2.84
N TYR A 9 18.36 8.74 2.19
CA TYR A 9 17.33 8.63 1.15
C TYR A 9 17.82 7.81 -0.05
N LEU A 10 19.03 8.10 -0.55
CA LEU A 10 19.64 7.33 -1.64
C LEU A 10 19.79 5.85 -1.28
N GLY A 11 20.25 5.56 -0.06
CA GLY A 11 20.36 4.18 0.43
C GLY A 11 19.02 3.45 0.52
N GLN A 12 17.94 4.15 0.90
CA GLN A 12 16.59 3.58 0.88
C GLN A 12 16.09 3.28 -0.54
N LEU A 13 16.35 4.17 -1.51
CA LEU A 13 16.01 3.90 -2.91
C LEU A 13 16.76 2.68 -3.45
N GLN A 14 18.07 2.59 -3.22
CA GLN A 14 18.89 1.45 -3.62
C GLN A 14 18.37 0.14 -2.99
N GLN A 15 17.99 0.18 -1.71
CA GLN A 15 17.39 -0.99 -1.05
C GLN A 15 16.03 -1.36 -1.66
N GLN A 16 15.19 -0.38 -1.99
CA GLN A 16 13.85 -0.60 -2.54
C GLN A 16 13.89 -1.24 -3.94
N PHE A 17 14.77 -0.74 -4.82
CA PHE A 17 14.85 -1.21 -6.20
C PHE A 17 15.79 -2.41 -6.38
N GLY A 18 16.72 -2.64 -5.44
CA GLY A 18 17.69 -3.73 -5.51
C GLY A 18 18.47 -3.71 -6.83
N ASP A 19 18.73 -4.89 -7.39
CA ASP A 19 19.50 -5.04 -8.62
C ASP A 19 18.68 -4.76 -9.90
N ALA A 20 17.37 -4.47 -9.77
CA ALA A 20 16.50 -4.26 -10.93
C ALA A 20 16.73 -2.90 -11.60
N VAL A 21 17.22 -1.90 -10.85
CA VAL A 21 17.44 -0.53 -11.34
C VAL A 21 18.72 0.06 -10.73
N GLU A 22 19.61 0.58 -11.57
CA GLU A 22 20.75 1.38 -11.12
C GLU A 22 20.29 2.81 -10.75
N ILE A 23 20.48 3.20 -9.48
CA ILE A 23 20.05 4.51 -8.97
C ILE A 23 21.22 5.50 -9.00
N SER A 24 21.12 6.53 -9.85
CA SER A 24 22.09 7.63 -9.92
C SER A 24 22.13 8.45 -8.62
N GLU A 25 23.31 8.98 -8.27
CA GLU A 25 23.50 9.90 -7.15
C GLU A 25 22.66 11.19 -7.26
N ASP A 26 22.19 11.54 -8.46
CA ASP A 26 21.31 12.69 -8.68
C ASP A 26 19.99 12.57 -7.89
N PHE A 27 19.54 11.35 -7.58
CA PHE A 27 18.31 11.09 -6.83
C PHE A 27 18.43 11.31 -5.32
N GLN A 28 19.64 11.54 -4.80
CA GLN A 28 19.85 11.73 -3.36
C GLN A 28 19.09 12.93 -2.77
N ARG A 29 18.63 13.87 -3.62
CA ARG A 29 17.87 15.07 -3.23
C ARG A 29 16.40 15.03 -3.63
N GLU A 30 15.92 13.93 -4.22
CA GLU A 30 14.54 13.82 -4.70
C GLU A 30 13.52 14.07 -3.58
N TRP A 31 13.83 13.63 -2.35
CA TRP A 31 12.98 13.83 -1.18
C TRP A 31 12.60 15.30 -0.92
N ILE A 32 13.45 16.25 -1.32
CA ILE A 32 13.18 17.69 -1.19
C ILE A 32 12.01 18.12 -2.09
N CYS A 33 11.85 17.45 -3.22
CA CYS A 33 10.80 17.73 -4.20
C CYS A 33 9.47 17.05 -3.85
N ILE A 34 9.39 16.23 -2.78
CA ILE A 34 8.18 15.50 -2.39
C ILE A 34 7.42 16.30 -1.33
N PRO A 35 6.33 17.02 -1.68
CA PRO A 35 5.68 17.94 -0.75
C PRO A 35 5.05 17.23 0.44
N HIS A 36 4.62 15.98 0.26
CA HIS A 36 4.01 15.15 1.31
C HIS A 36 4.96 14.83 2.46
N ILE A 37 6.28 14.87 2.25
CA ILE A 37 7.25 14.68 3.35
C ILE A 37 7.19 15.84 4.35
N PHE A 38 6.94 17.06 3.86
CA PHE A 38 7.01 18.28 4.66
C PHE A 38 5.65 18.79 5.10
N HIS A 39 4.66 18.81 4.20
CA HIS A 39 3.36 19.43 4.45
C HIS A 39 2.37 18.48 5.12
N THR A 40 2.50 17.17 4.88
CA THR A 40 1.59 16.14 5.38
C THR A 40 2.37 14.89 5.83
N PRO A 41 3.24 15.02 6.84
CA PRO A 41 4.12 13.94 7.26
C PRO A 41 3.33 12.66 7.57
N PHE A 42 3.91 11.51 7.23
CA PHE A 42 3.33 10.16 7.34
C PHE A 42 2.13 9.86 6.42
N TYR A 43 1.66 10.81 5.61
CA TYR A 43 0.54 10.59 4.71
C TYR A 43 0.85 9.57 3.59
N CYS A 44 2.10 9.50 3.11
CA CYS A 44 2.47 8.60 2.02
C CYS A 44 2.15 7.12 2.31
N TYR A 45 2.23 6.70 3.59
CA TYR A 45 1.88 5.35 4.01
C TYR A 45 0.41 4.99 3.66
N ALA A 46 -0.49 5.97 3.73
CA ALA A 46 -1.91 5.74 3.46
C ALA A 46 -2.15 5.29 2.01
N TYR A 47 -1.30 5.68 1.06
CA TYR A 47 -1.38 5.18 -0.33
C TYR A 47 -1.05 3.69 -0.40
N SER A 48 0.08 3.26 0.17
CA SER A 48 0.48 1.85 0.18
C SER A 48 -0.52 0.98 0.94
N PHE A 49 -0.98 1.45 2.10
CA PHE A 49 -2.03 0.78 2.88
C PHE A 49 -3.33 0.67 2.08
N GLY A 50 -3.81 1.77 1.49
CA GLY A 50 -5.06 1.81 0.75
C GLY A 50 -5.03 0.92 -0.50
N GLN A 51 -3.93 0.94 -1.24
CA GLN A 51 -3.75 0.11 -2.43
C GLN A 51 -3.72 -1.38 -2.07
N LEU A 52 -2.93 -1.77 -1.07
CA LEU A 52 -2.85 -3.18 -0.66
C LEU A 52 -4.18 -3.65 -0.05
N LEU A 53 -4.91 -2.76 0.63
CA LEU A 53 -6.25 -3.05 1.14
C LEU A 53 -7.21 -3.31 -0.02
N ALA A 54 -7.24 -2.45 -1.02
CA ALA A 54 -8.09 -2.61 -2.20
C ALA A 54 -7.81 -3.93 -2.94
N LEU A 55 -6.52 -4.28 -3.12
CA LEU A 55 -6.11 -5.54 -3.74
C LEU A 55 -6.54 -6.75 -2.92
N SER A 56 -6.37 -6.70 -1.60
CA SER A 56 -6.76 -7.80 -0.69
C SER A 56 -8.29 -7.99 -0.65
N LEU A 57 -9.06 -6.90 -0.67
CA LEU A 57 -10.53 -6.96 -0.79
C LEU A 57 -10.95 -7.51 -2.16
N TYR A 58 -10.25 -7.13 -3.23
CA TYR A 58 -10.50 -7.64 -4.56
C TYR A 58 -10.21 -9.15 -4.67
N GLN A 59 -9.13 -9.62 -4.03
CA GLN A 59 -8.84 -11.06 -3.95
C GLN A 59 -9.97 -11.82 -3.24
N GLN A 60 -10.48 -11.30 -2.11
CA GLN A 60 -11.65 -11.90 -1.45
C GLN A 60 -12.88 -11.93 -2.36
N TYR A 61 -13.11 -10.88 -3.15
CA TYR A 61 -14.17 -10.87 -4.15
C TYR A 61 -13.97 -11.95 -5.23
N LYS A 62 -12.74 -12.17 -5.72
CA LYS A 62 -12.46 -13.25 -6.69
C LYS A 62 -12.79 -14.64 -6.11
N GLU A 63 -12.54 -14.85 -4.82
CA GLU A 63 -12.77 -16.13 -4.14
C GLU A 63 -14.25 -16.36 -3.77
N GLN A 64 -14.92 -15.32 -3.26
CA GLN A 64 -16.28 -15.41 -2.72
C GLN A 64 -17.37 -15.01 -3.73
N GLY A 65 -16.98 -14.37 -4.84
CA GLY A 65 -17.86 -13.84 -5.85
C GLY A 65 -18.86 -12.82 -5.29
N ARG A 66 -20.11 -12.87 -5.78
CA ARG A 66 -21.17 -11.92 -5.41
C ARG A 66 -21.51 -11.88 -3.93
N SER A 67 -21.19 -12.93 -3.17
CA SER A 67 -21.43 -12.98 -1.73
C SER A 67 -20.58 -11.97 -0.93
N PHE A 68 -19.50 -11.44 -1.53
CA PHE A 68 -18.68 -10.40 -0.94
C PHE A 68 -19.28 -8.98 -1.05
N ALA A 69 -20.18 -8.74 -2.01
CA ALA A 69 -20.70 -7.40 -2.28
C ALA A 69 -21.35 -6.71 -1.06
N PRO A 70 -22.16 -7.39 -0.22
CA PRO A 70 -22.69 -6.79 1.01
C PRO A 70 -21.59 -6.32 1.98
N LYS A 71 -20.47 -7.04 2.05
CA LYS A 71 -19.32 -6.67 2.89
C LYS A 71 -18.68 -5.38 2.41
N LEU A 72 -18.42 -5.26 1.11
CA LEU A 72 -17.89 -4.03 0.52
C LEU A 72 -18.84 -2.84 0.70
N LEU A 73 -20.14 -3.05 0.51
CA LEU A 73 -21.15 -2.01 0.73
C LEU A 73 -21.20 -1.57 2.20
N LYS A 74 -21.07 -2.50 3.16
CA LYS A 74 -20.95 -2.16 4.58
C LYS A 74 -19.76 -1.23 4.81
N ILE A 75 -18.58 -1.57 4.31
CA ILE A 75 -17.38 -0.72 4.43
C ILE A 75 -17.62 0.68 3.87
N LEU A 76 -18.12 0.77 2.64
CA LEU A 76 -18.35 2.06 1.96
C LEU A 76 -19.38 2.93 2.67
N SER A 77 -20.38 2.31 3.30
CA SER A 77 -21.46 3.02 4.00
C SER A 77 -20.99 3.84 5.22
N TYR A 78 -19.82 3.53 5.80
CA TYR A 78 -19.25 4.29 6.91
C TYR A 78 -18.69 5.66 6.49
N GLY A 79 -18.31 5.84 5.22
CA GLY A 79 -17.54 7.01 4.80
C GLY A 79 -16.30 7.20 5.69
N GLY A 80 -16.23 8.35 6.37
CA GLY A 80 -15.17 8.67 7.35
C GLY A 80 -15.61 8.63 8.82
N ALA A 81 -16.75 8.00 9.14
CA ALA A 81 -17.36 8.07 10.47
C ALA A 81 -16.61 7.28 11.56
N ALA A 82 -15.69 6.40 11.19
CA ALA A 82 -14.93 5.56 12.12
C ALA A 82 -13.52 5.25 11.60
N SER A 83 -12.68 4.66 12.45
CA SER A 83 -11.32 4.28 12.07
C SER A 83 -11.32 3.12 11.07
N PRO A 84 -10.33 3.03 10.16
CA PRO A 84 -10.22 1.92 9.21
C PRO A 84 -10.25 0.54 9.88
N HIS A 85 -9.57 0.39 11.01
CA HIS A 85 -9.57 -0.84 11.79
C HIS A 85 -10.98 -1.24 12.24
N HIS A 86 -11.75 -0.29 12.79
CA HIS A 86 -13.11 -0.56 13.25
C HIS A 86 -14.03 -0.92 12.08
N ILE A 87 -14.00 -0.14 11.00
CA ILE A 87 -14.84 -0.36 9.80
C ILE A 87 -14.59 -1.75 9.21
N LEU A 88 -13.32 -2.15 9.07
CA LEU A 88 -12.95 -3.44 8.50
C LEU A 88 -13.30 -4.59 9.45
N SER A 89 -13.07 -4.43 10.76
CA SER A 89 -13.49 -5.42 11.77
C SER A 89 -15.00 -5.65 11.75
N GLU A 90 -15.79 -4.59 11.62
CA GLU A 90 -17.25 -4.66 11.50
C GLU A 90 -17.70 -5.38 10.22
N ALA A 91 -16.91 -5.29 9.16
CA ALA A 91 -17.08 -6.06 7.94
C ALA A 91 -16.52 -7.49 8.05
N GLY A 92 -16.04 -7.93 9.21
CA GLY A 92 -15.45 -9.25 9.42
C GLY A 92 -14.14 -9.42 8.65
N ILE A 93 -13.30 -8.37 8.61
CA ILE A 93 -11.95 -8.38 8.05
C ILE A 93 -10.97 -8.03 9.17
N ASN A 94 -10.01 -8.93 9.41
CA ASN A 94 -8.94 -8.70 10.37
C ASN A 94 -7.69 -8.17 9.66
N ILE A 95 -7.42 -6.87 9.79
CA ILE A 95 -6.21 -6.26 9.20
C ILE A 95 -4.93 -6.52 9.98
N ALA A 96 -5.01 -7.11 11.18
CA ALA A 96 -3.84 -7.56 11.90
C ALA A 96 -3.35 -8.94 11.41
N ASP A 97 -4.13 -9.61 10.55
CA ASP A 97 -3.75 -10.89 9.96
C ASP A 97 -2.81 -10.69 8.75
N PRO A 98 -1.57 -11.18 8.79
CA PRO A 98 -0.66 -11.09 7.65
C PRO A 98 -1.16 -11.86 6.41
N ASP A 99 -1.97 -12.91 6.59
CA ASP A 99 -2.52 -13.67 5.45
C ASP A 99 -3.51 -12.85 4.63
N PHE A 100 -4.25 -11.93 5.28
CA PHE A 100 -5.10 -10.99 4.58
C PHE A 100 -4.29 -10.16 3.58
N TRP A 101 -3.17 -9.61 4.00
CA TRP A 101 -2.31 -8.79 3.14
C TRP A 101 -1.57 -9.62 2.08
N ARG A 102 -1.15 -10.85 2.43
CA ARG A 102 -0.57 -11.80 1.46
C ARG A 102 -1.53 -12.11 0.32
N SER A 103 -2.83 -12.13 0.56
CA SER A 103 -3.83 -12.34 -0.49
C SER A 103 -3.81 -11.24 -1.56
N GLY A 104 -3.54 -9.98 -1.18
CA GLY A 104 -3.41 -8.87 -2.13
C GLY A 104 -2.23 -9.02 -3.09
N PHE A 105 -1.11 -9.58 -2.63
CA PHE A 105 0.05 -9.83 -3.49
C PHE A 105 -0.22 -10.88 -4.57
N LYS A 106 -1.08 -11.88 -4.31
CA LYS A 106 -1.48 -12.88 -5.31
C LYS A 106 -2.14 -12.26 -6.55
N VAL A 107 -2.83 -11.12 -6.36
CA VAL A 107 -3.42 -10.37 -7.48
C VAL A 107 -2.32 -9.80 -8.37
N ILE A 108 -1.28 -9.22 -7.76
CA ILE A 108 -0.14 -8.64 -8.48
C ILE A 108 0.66 -9.75 -9.18
N GLU A 109 0.93 -10.86 -8.49
CA GLU A 109 1.60 -12.04 -9.07
C GLU A 109 0.88 -12.52 -10.32
N GLY A 110 -0.46 -12.70 -10.26
CA GLY A 110 -1.24 -13.11 -11.43
C GLY A 110 -1.19 -12.10 -12.58
N MET A 111 -1.14 -10.79 -12.30
CA MET A 111 -0.98 -9.77 -13.36
C MET A 111 0.39 -9.83 -14.02
N ILE A 112 1.44 -10.18 -13.27
CA ILE A 112 2.80 -10.35 -13.81
C ILE A 112 2.87 -11.62 -14.68
N ASP A 113 2.24 -12.71 -14.23
CA ASP A 113 2.19 -13.97 -14.98
C ASP A 113 1.48 -13.82 -16.33
N GLU A 114 0.46 -12.97 -16.43
CA GLU A 114 -0.24 -12.67 -17.70
C GLU A 114 0.62 -11.90 -18.72
N LEU A 115 1.67 -11.22 -18.26
CA LEU A 115 2.57 -10.41 -19.10
C LEU A 115 3.87 -11.14 -19.49
N SER A 116 4.15 -12.28 -18.86
CA SER A 116 5.36 -13.09 -19.04
C SER A 116 5.17 -14.13 -20.14
#